data_AF-A0A1J5TWK8-F1
#
_entry.id   AF-A0A1J5TWK8-F1
#
_cell.length_a   1.000
_cell.length_b   1.000
_cell.length_c   1.000
_cell.angle_alpha   90.00
_cell.angle_beta   90.00
_cell.angle_gamma   90.00
#
_symmetry.space_group_name_H-M   'P 1'
#
loop_
_entity.id
_entity.type
_entity.pdbx_description
1 polymer ?
#
loop_
_entity_poly.entity_id
_entity_poly.type
_entity_poly.pdbx_seq_one_letter_code
_entity_poly.pdbx_strand_id
1 'polypeptide(L)'
;MQSLQYGSMANIDILRFLIGFVMLSYGSWSDLKTRRVPNLVWIYGGILGSVLLIYELSTIWEDYGLYLWALLFATFTLFFNSFVDEYILDKNQAMLWKSSQYLAILCSIYFFFNFDSDDISKNNYQLLDFISIPFLMILMYIWFYFGPTIGGADVKAIMAISLITPFSITFTDDSLTAFDDRGFPYPFVIFMNSLLIYLFIPICLAIFNIIKGNIESPFFQIFFGTKMELNRAKESFVWPMQQVVGKRVVMVAFVKHKSDSDKDWNRLEDEGIDYPWVTLKIPYIIPLALSFVITAFFGDIFSSNIVQPLNSLFS
;
A
#
# COMPACT_ATOMS: atom_id res chain seq x y z
N MET A 1 -14.87 32.05 -14.15
CA MET A 1 -15.33 30.65 -14.18
C MET A 1 -14.17 29.68 -13.98
N GLN A 2 -13.10 29.75 -14.79
CA GLN A 2 -11.87 28.95 -14.60
C GLN A 2 -11.18 29.11 -13.22
N SER A 3 -11.10 30.33 -12.67
CA SER A 3 -10.48 30.55 -11.34
C SER A 3 -11.26 29.94 -10.17
N LEU A 4 -12.60 29.88 -10.27
CA LEU A 4 -13.46 29.23 -9.29
C LEU A 4 -13.36 27.70 -9.38
N GLN A 5 -13.21 27.17 -10.59
CA GLN A 5 -13.09 25.74 -10.87
C GLN A 5 -11.72 25.19 -10.43
N TYR A 6 -10.64 25.94 -10.66
CA TYR A 6 -9.31 25.60 -10.15
C TYR A 6 -9.26 25.61 -8.61
N GLY A 7 -9.89 26.62 -7.98
CA GLY A 7 -10.02 26.69 -6.52
C GLY A 7 -10.88 25.56 -5.93
N SER A 8 -11.92 25.10 -6.62
CA SER A 8 -12.73 23.96 -6.15
C SER A 8 -12.01 22.63 -6.25
N MET A 9 -11.21 22.41 -7.30
CA MET A 9 -10.43 21.18 -7.46
C MET A 9 -9.32 21.08 -6.41
N ALA A 10 -8.59 22.17 -6.17
CA ALA A 10 -7.59 22.22 -5.09
C ALA A 10 -8.20 21.92 -3.70
N ASN A 11 -9.42 22.38 -3.42
CA ASN A 11 -10.11 22.08 -2.17
C ASN A 11 -10.51 20.60 -2.06
N ILE A 12 -10.87 19.95 -3.17
CA ILE A 12 -11.19 18.52 -3.21
C ILE A 12 -9.92 17.68 -2.99
N ASP A 13 -8.81 18.05 -3.62
CA ASP A 13 -7.55 17.32 -3.45
C ASP A 13 -7.01 17.42 -2.02
N ILE A 14 -7.14 18.60 -1.39
CA ILE A 14 -6.84 18.76 0.05
C ILE A 14 -7.75 17.86 0.90
N LEU A 15 -9.05 17.82 0.59
CA LEU A 15 -9.99 16.94 1.31
C LEU A 15 -9.61 15.46 1.14
N ARG A 16 -9.27 15.03 -0.08
CA ARG A 16 -8.77 13.68 -0.38
C ARG A 16 -7.51 13.37 0.44
N PHE A 17 -6.56 14.29 0.46
CA PHE A 17 -5.34 14.16 1.26
C PHE A 17 -5.65 14.00 2.75
N LEU A 18 -6.52 14.83 3.32
CA LEU A 18 -6.90 14.75 4.73
C LEU A 18 -7.58 13.42 5.07
N ILE A 19 -8.49 12.93 4.22
CA ILE A 19 -9.14 11.63 4.39
C ILE A 19 -8.09 10.51 4.38
N GLY A 20 -7.20 10.52 3.38
CA GLY A 20 -6.13 9.53 3.25
C GLY A 20 -5.16 9.57 4.44
N PHE A 21 -4.79 10.77 4.89
CA PHE A 21 -3.90 10.97 6.04
C PHE A 21 -4.51 10.41 7.33
N VAL A 22 -5.78 10.71 7.62
CA VAL A 22 -6.46 10.18 8.81
C VAL A 22 -6.60 8.66 8.73
N MET A 23 -7.01 8.14 7.57
CA MET A 23 -7.17 6.70 7.34
C MET A 23 -5.84 5.95 7.56
N LEU A 24 -4.75 6.41 6.94
CA LEU A 24 -3.44 5.76 7.03
C LEU A 24 -2.79 5.95 8.39
N SER A 25 -2.96 7.11 9.03
CA SER A 25 -2.46 7.34 10.39
C SER A 25 -3.11 6.39 11.38
N TYR A 26 -4.44 6.24 11.32
CA TYR A 26 -5.16 5.28 12.15
C TYR A 26 -4.78 3.82 11.82
N GLY A 27 -4.70 3.48 10.53
CA GLY A 27 -4.29 2.14 10.08
C GLY A 27 -2.88 1.77 10.58
N SER A 28 -1.93 2.68 10.41
CA SER A 28 -0.54 2.55 10.90
C SER A 28 -0.49 2.36 12.42
N TRP A 29 -1.21 3.19 13.17
CA TRP A 29 -1.27 3.08 14.63
C TRP A 29 -1.92 1.77 15.10
N SER A 30 -3.03 1.37 14.49
CA SER A 30 -3.74 0.13 14.81
C SER A 30 -2.87 -1.10 14.54
N ASP A 31 -2.14 -1.11 13.41
CA ASP A 31 -1.27 -2.22 13.05
C ASP A 31 -0.03 -2.29 13.96
N LEU A 32 0.56 -1.14 14.30
CA LEU A 32 1.67 -1.08 15.25
C LEU A 32 1.27 -1.60 16.63
N LYS A 33 0.07 -1.24 17.11
CA LYS A 33 -0.41 -1.59 18.46
C LYS A 33 -0.97 -3.01 18.56
N THR A 34 -1.65 -3.51 17.53
CA THR A 34 -2.45 -4.74 17.62
C THR A 34 -2.18 -5.77 16.52
N ARG A 35 -1.31 -5.45 15.54
CA ARG A 35 -1.04 -6.28 14.36
C ARG A 35 -2.25 -6.61 13.49
N ARG A 36 -3.29 -5.81 13.65
CA ARG A 36 -4.54 -5.94 12.92
C ARG A 36 -5.07 -4.55 12.64
N VAL A 37 -5.59 -4.37 11.45
CA VAL A 37 -6.35 -3.17 11.09
C VAL A 37 -7.78 -3.61 10.80
N PRO A 38 -8.80 -3.02 11.45
CA PRO A 38 -10.19 -3.30 11.13
C PRO A 38 -10.49 -2.97 9.66
N ASN A 39 -11.17 -3.88 8.95
CA ASN A 39 -11.58 -3.66 7.55
C ASN A 39 -12.38 -2.36 7.37
N LEU A 40 -13.12 -1.94 8.40
CA LEU A 40 -13.92 -0.70 8.38
C LEU A 40 -13.10 0.55 8.06
N VAL A 41 -11.82 0.59 8.43
CA VAL A 41 -10.92 1.71 8.11
C VAL A 41 -10.84 1.92 6.60
N TRP A 42 -10.58 0.84 5.87
CA TRP A 42 -10.45 0.85 4.42
C TRP A 42 -11.81 1.01 3.74
N ILE A 43 -12.87 0.41 4.28
CA ILE A 43 -14.23 0.54 3.74
C ILE A 43 -14.69 2.00 3.81
N TYR A 44 -14.56 2.67 4.96
CA TYR A 44 -14.96 4.07 5.08
C TYR A 44 -14.13 4.98 4.18
N GLY A 45 -12.80 4.77 4.13
CA GLY A 45 -11.93 5.50 3.20
C GLY A 45 -12.33 5.29 1.74
N GLY A 46 -12.57 4.04 1.34
CA GLY A 46 -13.01 3.68 0.00
C GLY A 46 -14.36 4.27 -0.38
N ILE A 47 -15.35 4.25 0.53
CA ILE A 47 -16.67 4.90 0.30
C ILE A 47 -16.50 6.40 0.08
N LEU A 48 -15.73 7.08 0.93
CA LEU A 48 -15.48 8.52 0.77
C LEU A 48 -14.74 8.82 -0.54
N GLY A 49 -13.71 8.04 -0.87
CA GLY A 49 -13.00 8.14 -2.14
C GLY A 49 -13.91 7.92 -3.36
N SER A 50 -14.78 6.91 -3.30
CA SER A 50 -15.79 6.62 -4.32
C SER A 50 -16.77 7.78 -4.51
N VAL A 51 -17.28 8.37 -3.41
CA VAL A 51 -18.19 9.54 -3.49
C VAL A 51 -17.49 10.72 -4.16
N LEU A 52 -16.24 11.01 -3.79
CA LEU A 52 -15.47 12.09 -4.40
C LEU A 52 -15.16 11.81 -5.87
N LEU A 53 -14.91 10.56 -6.25
CA LEU A 53 -14.72 10.16 -7.66
C LEU A 53 -16.01 10.28 -8.48
N ILE A 54 -17.16 9.92 -7.91
CA ILE A 54 -18.47 10.12 -8.55
C ILE A 54 -18.72 11.60 -8.79
N TYR A 55 -18.42 12.44 -7.79
CA TYR A 55 -18.53 13.89 -7.93
C TYR A 55 -17.62 14.40 -9.05
N GLU A 56 -16.34 14.03 -9.04
CA GLU A 56 -15.37 14.42 -10.07
C GLU A 56 -15.88 14.02 -11.46
N LEU A 57 -16.24 12.75 -11.63
CA LEU A 57 -16.74 12.23 -12.89
C LEU A 57 -17.99 12.96 -13.36
N SER A 58 -18.90 13.32 -12.44
CA SER A 58 -20.11 14.08 -12.78
C SER A 58 -19.84 15.49 -13.32
N THR A 59 -18.64 16.04 -13.08
CA THR A 59 -18.24 17.35 -13.63
C THR A 59 -17.56 17.27 -14.99
N ILE A 60 -16.97 16.12 -15.34
CA ILE A 60 -16.19 15.91 -16.58
C ILE A 60 -16.85 14.92 -17.55
N TRP A 61 -18.01 14.35 -17.23
CA TRP A 61 -18.61 13.29 -18.03
C TRP A 61 -18.98 13.71 -19.46
N GLU A 62 -19.18 15.00 -19.74
CA GLU A 62 -19.43 15.48 -21.10
C GLU A 62 -18.18 15.36 -21.98
N ASP A 63 -16.98 15.40 -21.39
CA ASP A 63 -15.70 15.31 -22.11
C ASP A 63 -15.33 13.87 -22.48
N TYR A 64 -15.77 12.88 -21.68
CA TYR A 64 -15.39 11.47 -21.76
C TYR A 64 -16.57 10.50 -21.99
N GLY A 65 -17.81 10.90 -21.78
CA GLY A 65 -18.98 10.05 -22.00
C GLY A 65 -19.16 8.87 -21.02
N LEU A 66 -20.00 7.89 -21.43
CA LEU A 66 -20.46 6.79 -20.57
C LEU A 66 -19.40 5.72 -20.28
N TYR A 67 -18.36 5.60 -21.11
CA TYR A 67 -17.34 4.57 -20.90
C TYR A 67 -16.58 4.79 -19.59
N LEU A 68 -16.40 6.05 -19.18
CA LEU A 68 -15.70 6.38 -17.93
C LEU A 68 -16.56 6.03 -16.70
N TRP A 69 -17.89 6.18 -16.79
CA TRP A 69 -18.82 5.67 -15.78
C TRP A 69 -18.76 4.15 -15.66
N ALA A 70 -18.64 3.44 -16.79
CA ALA A 70 -18.49 2.00 -16.80
C ALA A 70 -17.18 1.56 -16.11
N LEU A 71 -16.06 2.24 -16.41
CA LEU A 71 -14.78 2.01 -15.73
C LEU A 71 -14.91 2.22 -14.21
N LEU A 72 -15.58 3.29 -13.79
CA LEU A 72 -15.74 3.63 -12.38
C LEU A 72 -16.59 2.59 -11.64
N PHE A 73 -17.70 2.14 -12.23
CA PHE A 73 -18.53 1.06 -11.68
C PHE A 73 -17.74 -0.24 -11.52
N ALA A 74 -16.97 -0.62 -12.54
CA ALA A 74 -16.12 -1.80 -12.48
C ALA A 74 -15.05 -1.68 -11.38
N THR A 75 -14.45 -0.50 -11.25
CA THR A 75 -13.43 -0.19 -10.23
C THR A 75 -14.00 -0.29 -8.81
N PHE A 76 -15.19 0.24 -8.56
CA PHE A 76 -15.83 0.13 -7.24
C PHE A 76 -16.18 -1.32 -6.90
N THR A 77 -16.73 -2.05 -7.86
CA THR A 77 -17.04 -3.47 -7.68
C THR A 77 -15.76 -4.24 -7.34
N LEU A 78 -14.67 -3.98 -8.07
CA LEU A 78 -13.37 -4.58 -7.81
C LEU A 78 -12.84 -4.25 -6.40
N PHE A 79 -12.95 -3.01 -5.95
CA PHE A 79 -12.54 -2.61 -4.60
C PHE A 79 -13.33 -3.34 -3.50
N PHE A 80 -14.66 -3.26 -3.57
CA PHE A 80 -15.54 -3.82 -2.55
C PHE A 80 -15.49 -5.35 -2.49
N ASN A 81 -15.09 -6.00 -3.59
CA ASN A 81 -14.85 -7.45 -3.64
C ASN A 81 -13.80 -7.93 -2.62
N SER A 82 -12.87 -7.08 -2.18
CA SER A 82 -11.90 -7.45 -1.13
C SER A 82 -12.51 -7.52 0.28
N PHE A 83 -13.75 -7.08 0.47
CA PHE A 83 -14.44 -7.00 1.77
C PHE A 83 -15.67 -7.88 1.87
N VAL A 84 -16.24 -8.30 0.74
CA VAL A 84 -17.43 -9.14 0.70
C VAL A 84 -17.04 -10.61 0.83
N ASP A 85 -17.56 -11.26 1.87
CA ASP A 85 -17.49 -12.71 2.02
C ASP A 85 -18.80 -13.35 1.54
N GLU A 86 -18.77 -13.95 0.35
CA GLU A 86 -19.94 -14.57 -0.27
C GLU A 86 -20.55 -15.71 0.55
N TYR A 87 -19.80 -16.31 1.47
CA TYR A 87 -20.29 -17.41 2.32
C TYR A 87 -21.16 -16.93 3.48
N ILE A 88 -21.10 -15.64 3.82
CA ILE A 88 -21.85 -15.03 4.92
C ILE A 88 -23.17 -14.42 4.41
N LEU A 89 -23.24 -14.08 3.13
CA LEU A 89 -24.39 -13.42 2.52
C LEU A 89 -25.62 -14.34 2.45
N ASP A 90 -26.81 -13.75 2.63
CA ASP A 90 -28.05 -14.45 2.31
C ASP A 90 -28.16 -14.69 0.79
N LYS A 91 -29.09 -15.57 0.38
CA LYS A 91 -29.24 -15.94 -1.04
C LYS A 91 -29.53 -14.75 -1.96
N ASN A 92 -30.30 -13.77 -1.51
CA ASN A 92 -30.69 -12.62 -2.32
C ASN A 92 -29.52 -11.63 -2.44
N GLN A 93 -28.83 -11.37 -1.34
CA GLN A 93 -27.61 -10.56 -1.28
C GLN A 93 -26.49 -11.16 -2.12
N ALA A 94 -26.27 -12.48 -2.03
CA ALA A 94 -25.28 -13.18 -2.85
C ALA A 94 -25.62 -13.10 -4.35
N MET A 95 -26.91 -13.21 -4.71
CA MET A 95 -27.36 -13.06 -6.09
C MET A 95 -27.14 -11.63 -6.62
N LEU A 96 -27.47 -10.62 -5.81
CA LEU A 96 -27.22 -9.21 -6.14
C LEU A 96 -25.72 -8.93 -6.31
N TRP A 97 -24.90 -9.44 -5.40
CA TRP A 97 -23.45 -9.28 -5.44
C TRP A 97 -22.85 -9.91 -6.71
N LYS A 98 -23.22 -11.15 -7.04
CA LYS A 98 -22.78 -11.81 -8.28
C LYS A 98 -23.26 -11.08 -9.53
N SER A 99 -24.49 -10.57 -9.51
CA SER A 99 -25.01 -9.75 -10.62
C SER A 99 -24.18 -8.48 -10.81
N SER A 100 -23.75 -7.84 -9.71
CA SER A 100 -22.87 -6.66 -9.77
C SER A 100 -21.50 -7.00 -10.36
N GLN A 101 -20.91 -8.16 -10.02
CA GLN A 101 -19.65 -8.63 -10.60
C GLN A 101 -19.78 -8.89 -12.11
N TYR A 102 -20.84 -9.55 -12.56
CA TYR A 102 -21.07 -9.76 -13.99
C TYR A 102 -21.28 -8.44 -14.74
N LEU A 103 -22.03 -7.50 -14.15
CA LEU A 103 -22.19 -6.17 -14.71
C LEU A 103 -20.86 -5.42 -14.78
N ALA A 104 -20.01 -5.54 -13.76
CA ALA A 104 -18.68 -4.93 -13.76
C ALA A 104 -17.80 -5.48 -14.89
N ILE A 105 -17.87 -6.78 -15.18
CA ILE A 105 -17.17 -7.38 -16.33
C ILE A 105 -17.68 -6.78 -17.64
N LEU A 106 -19.01 -6.67 -17.81
CA LEU A 106 -19.60 -6.04 -18.99
C LEU A 106 -19.21 -4.56 -19.12
N CYS A 107 -19.16 -3.83 -18.01
CA CYS A 107 -18.70 -2.44 -17.96
C CYS A 107 -17.23 -2.31 -18.36
N SER A 108 -16.35 -3.20 -17.90
CA SER A 108 -14.94 -3.24 -18.31
C SER A 108 -14.78 -3.52 -19.81
N ILE A 109 -15.58 -4.46 -20.34
CA ILE A 109 -15.60 -4.75 -21.79
C ILE A 109 -16.09 -3.53 -22.57
N TYR A 110 -17.18 -2.91 -22.12
CA TYR A 110 -17.72 -1.69 -22.73
C TYR A 110 -16.68 -0.55 -22.72
N PHE A 111 -15.98 -0.34 -21.61
CA PHE A 111 -14.88 0.61 -21.51
C PHE A 111 -13.82 0.32 -22.58
N PHE A 112 -13.35 -0.92 -22.68
CA PHE A 112 -12.28 -1.28 -23.63
C PHE A 112 -12.66 -1.04 -25.10
N PHE A 113 -13.92 -1.29 -25.48
CA PHE A 113 -14.38 -1.10 -26.87
C PHE A 113 -14.76 0.34 -27.24
N ASN A 114 -15.08 1.19 -26.25
CA ASN A 114 -15.51 2.57 -26.49
C ASN A 114 -14.46 3.60 -26.07
N PHE A 115 -13.36 3.16 -25.49
CA PHE A 115 -12.22 3.99 -25.16
C PHE A 115 -11.63 4.61 -26.43
N ASP A 116 -11.52 5.93 -26.43
CA ASP A 116 -10.85 6.70 -27.47
C ASP A 116 -9.44 7.10 -27.00
N SER A 117 -8.43 6.80 -27.80
CA SER A 117 -7.05 7.17 -27.49
C SER A 117 -6.84 8.68 -27.53
N ASP A 118 -7.64 9.42 -28.30
CA ASP A 118 -7.52 10.88 -28.39
C ASP A 118 -7.92 11.55 -27.07
N ASP A 119 -8.80 10.90 -26.29
CA ASP A 119 -9.26 11.35 -24.97
C ASP A 119 -8.16 11.27 -23.90
N ILE A 120 -7.09 10.50 -24.13
CA ILE A 120 -5.96 10.38 -23.20
C ILE A 120 -5.33 11.74 -22.89
N SER A 121 -5.25 12.63 -23.88
CA SER A 121 -4.58 13.93 -23.74
C SER A 121 -5.47 15.02 -23.11
N LYS A 122 -6.78 14.77 -22.97
CA LYS A 122 -7.74 15.72 -22.41
C LYS A 122 -7.49 15.96 -20.92
N ASN A 123 -7.83 17.18 -20.46
CA ASN A 123 -7.81 17.60 -19.05
C ASN A 123 -6.54 17.18 -18.30
N ASN A 124 -5.36 17.47 -18.85
CA ASN A 124 -4.07 17.11 -18.26
C ASN A 124 -3.90 15.59 -18.00
N TYR A 125 -4.33 14.79 -18.96
CA TYR A 125 -4.26 13.34 -18.92
C TYR A 125 -5.04 12.65 -17.78
N GLN A 126 -6.08 13.29 -17.27
CA GLN A 126 -6.90 12.80 -16.15
C GLN A 126 -7.45 11.38 -16.39
N LEU A 127 -7.78 11.03 -17.64
CA LEU A 127 -8.26 9.69 -17.99
C LEU A 127 -7.28 8.58 -17.59
N LEU A 128 -5.99 8.82 -17.74
CA LEU A 128 -4.96 7.86 -17.35
C LEU A 128 -4.88 7.71 -15.81
N ASP A 129 -5.24 8.73 -15.04
CA ASP A 129 -5.34 8.61 -13.58
C ASP A 129 -6.52 7.70 -13.22
N PHE A 130 -7.67 7.86 -13.87
CA PHE A 130 -8.81 6.95 -13.70
C PHE A 130 -8.48 5.50 -14.07
N ILE A 131 -7.76 5.28 -15.17
CA ILE A 131 -7.31 3.93 -15.60
C ILE A 131 -6.30 3.34 -14.61
N SER A 132 -5.47 4.18 -14.00
CA SER A 132 -4.47 3.73 -13.02
C SER A 132 -5.09 3.12 -11.78
N ILE A 133 -6.31 3.52 -11.39
CA ILE A 133 -7.00 3.05 -10.19
C ILE A 133 -7.26 1.53 -10.26
N PRO A 134 -8.07 1.01 -11.22
CA PRO A 134 -8.29 -0.43 -11.34
C PRO A 134 -7.02 -1.17 -11.74
N PHE A 135 -6.11 -0.55 -12.50
CA PHE A 135 -4.83 -1.18 -12.84
C PHE A 135 -3.99 -1.47 -11.59
N LEU A 136 -3.85 -0.50 -10.67
CA LEU A 136 -3.18 -0.71 -9.39
C LEU A 136 -3.91 -1.75 -8.54
N MET A 137 -5.24 -1.73 -8.51
CA MET A 137 -6.02 -2.74 -7.77
C MET A 137 -5.80 -4.16 -8.30
N ILE A 138 -5.80 -4.35 -9.62
CA ILE A 138 -5.52 -5.64 -10.25
C ILE A 138 -4.09 -6.09 -9.91
N LEU A 139 -3.11 -5.19 -9.99
CA LEU A 139 -1.74 -5.49 -9.57
C LEU A 139 -1.68 -5.95 -8.10
N MET A 140 -2.40 -5.28 -7.20
CA MET A 140 -2.46 -5.65 -5.79
C MET A 140 -3.15 -7.00 -5.57
N TYR A 141 -4.20 -7.34 -6.35
CA TYR A 141 -4.80 -8.67 -6.33
C TYR A 141 -3.83 -9.76 -6.81
N ILE A 142 -3.11 -9.51 -7.91
CA ILE A 142 -2.10 -10.44 -8.42
C ILE A 142 -1.05 -10.69 -7.34
N TRP A 143 -0.58 -9.64 -6.68
CA TRP A 143 0.36 -9.77 -5.57
C TRP A 143 -0.21 -10.44 -4.33
N PHE A 144 -1.48 -10.25 -4.01
CA PHE A 144 -2.12 -10.97 -2.91
C PHE A 144 -2.14 -12.49 -3.14
N TYR A 145 -2.45 -12.93 -4.37
CA TYR A 145 -2.58 -14.36 -4.68
C TYR A 145 -1.26 -15.03 -5.03
N PHE A 146 -0.36 -14.34 -5.72
CA PHE A 146 0.89 -14.92 -6.26
C PHE A 146 2.15 -14.33 -5.62
N GLY A 147 2.03 -13.21 -4.90
CA GLY A 147 3.16 -12.53 -4.29
C GLY A 147 3.66 -13.21 -3.02
N PRO A 148 4.95 -13.10 -2.69
CA PRO A 148 5.56 -13.84 -1.60
C PRO A 148 5.33 -13.22 -0.20
N THR A 149 4.96 -11.93 -0.10
CA THR A 149 5.21 -11.16 1.14
C THR A 149 4.22 -10.06 1.54
N ILE A 150 3.12 -9.82 0.82
CA ILE A 150 2.21 -8.70 1.12
C ILE A 150 0.96 -9.19 1.87
N GLY A 151 0.67 -8.57 3.01
CA GLY A 151 -0.51 -8.90 3.81
C GLY A 151 -1.79 -8.39 3.17
N GLY A 152 -2.93 -9.03 3.48
CA GLY A 152 -4.23 -8.58 2.98
C GLY A 152 -4.61 -7.16 3.43
N ALA A 153 -4.13 -6.71 4.61
CA ALA A 153 -4.35 -5.34 5.07
C ALA A 153 -3.57 -4.31 4.24
N ASP A 154 -2.35 -4.63 3.82
CA ASP A 154 -1.50 -3.76 3.01
C ASP A 154 -2.10 -3.55 1.61
N VAL A 155 -2.56 -4.65 0.98
CA VAL A 155 -3.27 -4.62 -0.30
C VAL A 155 -4.50 -3.71 -0.23
N LYS A 156 -5.33 -3.88 0.80
CA LYS A 156 -6.54 -3.07 1.00
C LYS A 156 -6.21 -1.59 1.24
N ALA A 157 -5.12 -1.29 1.94
CA ALA A 157 -4.67 0.08 2.15
C ALA A 157 -4.27 0.74 0.82
N ILE A 158 -3.47 0.07 -0.02
CA ILE A 158 -3.06 0.58 -1.33
C ILE A 158 -4.27 0.76 -2.26
N MET A 159 -5.19 -0.21 -2.29
CA MET A 159 -6.44 -0.09 -3.04
C MET A 159 -7.34 1.05 -2.55
N ALA A 160 -7.35 1.34 -1.24
CA ALA A 160 -8.13 2.46 -0.70
C ALA A 160 -7.49 3.81 -1.08
N ILE A 161 -6.16 3.92 -1.04
CA ILE A 161 -5.43 5.10 -1.51
C ILE A 161 -5.75 5.39 -2.97
N SER A 162 -5.82 4.38 -3.84
CA SER A 162 -6.11 4.61 -5.26
C SER A 162 -7.50 5.20 -5.51
N LEU A 163 -8.47 4.96 -4.63
CA LEU A 163 -9.78 5.63 -4.70
C LEU A 163 -9.77 7.02 -4.08
N ILE A 164 -9.04 7.21 -2.98
CA ILE A 164 -9.07 8.46 -2.22
C ILE A 164 -8.25 9.54 -2.93
N THR A 165 -7.00 9.25 -3.30
CA THR A 165 -6.06 10.19 -3.92
C THR A 165 -5.58 9.69 -5.29
N PRO A 166 -6.45 9.62 -6.30
CA PRO A 166 -6.06 9.23 -7.65
C PRO A 166 -5.28 10.32 -8.39
N PHE A 167 -5.54 11.59 -8.06
CA PHE A 167 -4.91 12.76 -8.65
C PHE A 167 -3.75 13.26 -7.78
N SER A 168 -2.75 13.87 -8.41
CA SER A 168 -1.58 14.38 -7.72
C SER A 168 -1.92 15.60 -6.87
N ILE A 169 -1.43 15.60 -5.63
CA ILE A 169 -1.43 16.76 -4.75
C ILE A 169 0.01 17.10 -4.39
N THR A 170 0.33 18.39 -4.47
CA THR A 170 1.64 18.93 -4.14
C THR A 170 1.46 20.18 -3.27
N PHE A 171 2.20 20.26 -2.17
CA PHE A 171 2.23 21.43 -1.28
C PHE A 171 3.42 22.37 -1.53
N THR A 172 4.29 22.04 -2.48
CA THR A 172 5.54 22.76 -2.77
C THR A 172 5.75 22.92 -4.27
N ASP A 173 6.14 24.11 -4.74
CA ASP A 173 6.28 24.36 -6.18
C ASP A 173 7.36 23.50 -6.87
N ASP A 174 8.35 23.01 -6.12
CA ASP A 174 9.50 22.23 -6.62
C ASP A 174 9.33 20.69 -6.46
N SER A 175 8.11 20.16 -6.51
CA SER A 175 7.91 18.70 -6.35
C SER A 175 8.54 17.90 -7.49
N LEU A 176 9.20 16.78 -7.16
CA LEU A 176 9.84 15.93 -8.17
C LEU A 176 8.80 15.22 -9.04
N THR A 177 8.94 15.34 -10.35
CA THR A 177 8.22 14.55 -11.34
C THR A 177 9.22 13.74 -12.15
N ALA A 178 9.03 12.43 -12.22
CA ALA A 178 9.84 11.61 -13.11
C ALA A 178 9.41 11.80 -14.57
N PHE A 179 10.35 11.77 -15.50
CA PHE A 179 10.08 11.89 -16.94
C PHE A 179 9.43 13.23 -17.35
N ASP A 180 9.80 14.30 -16.64
CA ASP A 180 9.51 15.72 -16.90
C ASP A 180 8.02 16.11 -16.87
N ASP A 181 7.23 15.73 -17.88
CA ASP A 181 5.96 16.44 -18.17
C ASP A 181 4.76 15.98 -17.34
N ARG A 182 4.72 14.72 -16.88
CA ARG A 182 3.52 14.17 -16.21
C ARG A 182 3.81 13.22 -15.05
N GLY A 183 4.87 12.41 -15.15
CA GLY A 183 5.19 11.40 -14.14
C GLY A 183 4.20 10.24 -14.07
N PHE A 184 4.36 9.40 -13.05
CA PHE A 184 3.46 8.28 -12.81
C PHE A 184 2.17 8.71 -12.10
N PRO A 185 1.06 7.96 -12.25
CA PRO A 185 -0.15 8.22 -11.50
C PRO A 185 0.09 8.24 -9.99
N TYR A 186 -0.57 9.14 -9.28
CA TYR A 186 -0.24 9.46 -7.88
C TYR A 186 -0.28 8.26 -6.92
N PRO A 187 -1.28 7.34 -6.98
CA PRO A 187 -1.28 6.13 -6.16
C PRO A 187 -0.07 5.22 -6.40
N PHE A 188 0.44 5.17 -7.64
CA PHE A 188 1.66 4.43 -7.96
C PHE A 188 2.87 5.10 -7.34
N VAL A 189 2.97 6.43 -7.40
CA VAL A 189 4.08 7.17 -6.77
C VAL A 189 4.12 6.91 -5.28
N ILE A 190 2.99 7.01 -4.57
CA ILE A 190 2.90 6.71 -3.13
C ILE A 190 3.38 5.28 -2.84
N PHE A 191 2.95 4.32 -3.66
CA PHE A 191 3.34 2.93 -3.51
C PHE A 191 4.85 2.70 -3.80
N MET A 192 5.43 3.32 -4.81
CA MET A 192 6.86 3.18 -5.12
C MET A 192 7.74 3.87 -4.07
N ASN A 193 7.35 5.07 -3.62
CA ASN A 193 8.02 5.77 -2.52
C ASN A 193 7.95 4.98 -1.21
N SER A 194 6.88 4.24 -0.93
CA SER A 194 6.80 3.44 0.29
C SER A 194 7.72 2.23 0.26
N LEU A 195 7.97 1.64 -0.92
CA LEU A 195 9.00 0.61 -1.10
C LEU A 195 10.40 1.18 -0.83
N LEU A 196 10.67 2.42 -1.24
CA LEU A 196 11.93 3.10 -0.93
C LEU A 196 12.13 3.25 0.58
N ILE A 197 11.10 3.74 1.28
CA ILE A 197 11.13 3.88 2.74
C ILE A 197 11.30 2.51 3.41
N TYR A 198 10.64 1.48 2.88
CA TYR A 198 10.78 0.11 3.39
C TYR A 198 12.22 -0.40 3.26
N LEU A 199 12.94 -0.03 2.20
CA LEU A 199 14.35 -0.40 2.00
C LEU A 199 15.30 0.27 3.02
N PHE A 200 14.92 1.40 3.63
CA PHE A 200 15.71 2.04 4.69
C PHE A 200 15.62 1.31 6.04
N ILE A 201 14.62 0.46 6.26
CA ILE A 201 14.44 -0.25 7.54
C ILE A 201 15.67 -1.10 7.92
N PRO A 202 16.21 -1.99 7.05
CA PRO A 202 17.42 -2.73 7.36
C PRO A 202 18.63 -1.85 7.68
N ILE A 203 18.76 -0.70 7.02
CA ILE A 203 19.85 0.25 7.24
C ILE A 203 19.73 0.89 8.62
N CYS A 204 18.52 1.33 8.99
CA CYS A 204 18.22 1.86 10.32
C CYS A 204 18.50 0.83 11.43
N LEU A 205 18.15 -0.45 11.18
CA LEU A 205 18.43 -1.54 12.12
C LEU A 205 19.92 -1.79 12.28
N ALA A 206 20.69 -1.76 11.19
CA ALA A 206 22.15 -1.93 11.27
C ALA A 206 22.80 -0.82 12.08
N ILE A 207 22.42 0.44 11.84
CA ILE A 207 22.89 1.59 12.62
C ILE A 207 22.52 1.43 14.09
N PHE A 208 21.27 1.06 14.38
CA PHE A 208 20.80 0.83 15.74
C PHE A 208 21.61 -0.25 16.47
N ASN A 209 21.89 -1.38 15.82
CA ASN A 209 22.69 -2.45 16.40
C ASN A 209 24.14 -2.05 16.63
N ILE A 210 24.75 -1.29 15.71
CA ILE A 210 26.11 -0.78 15.87
C ILE A 210 26.19 0.14 17.10
N ILE A 211 25.24 1.06 17.25
CA ILE A 211 25.18 1.98 18.40
C ILE A 211 24.99 1.22 19.72
N LYS A 212 24.21 0.14 19.70
CA LYS A 212 23.98 -0.72 20.88
C LYS A 212 25.12 -1.69 21.17
N GLY A 213 26.14 -1.78 20.31
CA GLY A 213 27.21 -2.77 20.43
C GLY A 213 26.78 -4.20 20.11
N ASN A 214 25.61 -4.40 19.47
CA ASN A 214 25.10 -5.69 19.05
C ASN A 214 25.82 -6.14 17.76
N ILE A 215 27.11 -6.43 17.85
CA ILE A 215 27.94 -6.82 16.70
C ILE A 215 28.48 -8.22 16.98
N GLU A 216 27.81 -9.22 16.42
CA GLU A 216 28.20 -10.64 16.56
C GLU A 216 28.23 -11.30 15.19
N SER A 217 29.09 -12.32 15.06
CA SER A 217 29.12 -13.16 13.87
C SER A 217 27.88 -14.08 13.85
N PRO A 218 27.17 -14.19 12.71
CA PRO A 218 27.45 -13.58 11.41
C PRO A 218 27.01 -12.12 11.32
N PHE A 219 27.91 -11.21 10.92
CA PHE A 219 27.67 -9.76 10.94
C PHE A 219 26.45 -9.27 10.16
N PHE A 220 26.02 -9.99 9.11
CA PHE A 220 24.85 -9.62 8.31
C PHE A 220 23.53 -9.59 9.11
N GLN A 221 23.48 -10.22 10.28
CA GLN A 221 22.28 -10.28 11.10
C GLN A 221 21.82 -8.91 11.63
N ILE A 222 22.72 -7.92 11.72
CA ILE A 222 22.41 -6.56 12.18
C ILE A 222 21.39 -5.84 11.30
N PHE A 223 21.24 -6.26 10.03
CA PHE A 223 20.30 -5.67 9.07
C PHE A 223 18.89 -6.26 9.21
N PHE A 224 18.76 -7.45 9.80
CA PHE A 224 17.51 -8.23 9.79
C PHE A 224 16.90 -8.45 11.17
N GLY A 225 17.63 -8.11 12.25
CA GLY A 225 17.14 -8.28 13.60
C GLY A 225 17.92 -7.46 14.62
N THR A 226 17.57 -7.60 15.89
CA THR A 226 18.26 -6.99 17.04
C THR A 226 18.27 -7.98 18.19
N LYS A 227 19.12 -7.78 19.19
CA LYS A 227 18.98 -8.47 20.48
C LYS A 227 17.84 -7.90 21.31
N MET A 228 17.13 -8.78 21.99
CA MET A 228 16.08 -8.43 22.93
C MET A 228 16.09 -9.42 24.10
N GLU A 229 15.80 -8.95 25.31
CA GLU A 229 15.60 -9.81 26.47
C GLU A 229 14.47 -10.82 26.20
N LEU A 230 14.69 -12.09 26.55
CA LEU A 230 13.79 -13.20 26.23
C LEU A 230 12.35 -12.97 26.72
N ASN A 231 12.18 -12.56 27.98
CA ASN A 231 10.86 -12.30 28.57
C ASN A 231 10.11 -11.20 27.81
N ARG A 232 10.82 -10.12 27.48
CA ARG A 232 10.27 -9.02 26.68
C ARG A 232 9.97 -9.46 25.24
N ALA A 233 10.80 -10.32 24.66
CA ALA A 233 10.62 -10.83 23.31
C ALA A 233 9.35 -11.68 23.18
N LYS A 234 9.04 -12.52 24.18
CA LYS A 234 7.82 -13.33 24.25
C LYS A 234 6.54 -12.49 24.20
N GLU A 235 6.55 -11.32 24.84
CA GLU A 235 5.40 -10.39 24.89
C GLU A 235 5.38 -9.39 23.73
N SER A 236 6.45 -9.31 22.94
CA SER A 236 6.61 -8.33 21.87
C SER A 236 6.28 -8.92 20.50
N PHE A 237 5.95 -8.04 19.55
CA PHE A 237 5.72 -8.43 18.16
C PHE A 237 7.02 -8.66 17.38
N VAL A 238 7.74 -9.71 17.78
CA VAL A 238 9.01 -10.11 17.16
C VAL A 238 8.98 -11.61 16.82
N TRP A 239 9.88 -12.03 15.92
CA TRP A 239 10.10 -13.43 15.61
C TRP A 239 11.47 -13.87 16.14
N PRO A 240 11.61 -15.10 16.66
CA PRO A 240 12.91 -15.63 17.06
C PRO A 240 13.76 -15.81 15.80
N MET A 241 14.86 -15.06 15.71
CA MET A 241 15.86 -15.17 14.64
C MET A 241 16.95 -16.20 15.00
N GLN A 242 16.99 -16.61 16.27
CA GLN A 242 17.73 -17.77 16.76
C GLN A 242 16.77 -18.90 17.10
N GLN A 243 17.11 -20.12 16.70
CA GLN A 243 16.36 -21.32 17.05
C GLN A 243 17.30 -22.43 17.50
N VAL A 244 16.83 -23.27 18.41
CA VAL A 244 17.57 -24.45 18.87
C VAL A 244 17.20 -25.64 17.98
N VAL A 245 18.16 -26.15 17.22
CA VAL A 245 18.01 -27.37 16.42
C VAL A 245 18.92 -28.45 17.00
N GLY A 246 18.31 -29.43 17.67
CA GLY A 246 19.05 -30.43 18.45
C GLY A 246 19.62 -29.81 19.72
N LYS A 247 20.95 -29.61 19.75
CA LYS A 247 21.70 -28.95 20.85
C LYS A 247 22.49 -27.72 20.39
N ARG A 248 22.18 -27.20 19.20
CA ARG A 248 22.88 -26.05 18.62
C ARG A 248 21.91 -24.92 18.38
N VAL A 249 22.31 -23.73 18.80
CA VAL A 249 21.64 -22.48 18.44
C VAL A 249 22.06 -22.12 17.03
N VAL A 250 21.08 -22.02 16.13
CA VAL A 250 21.28 -21.65 14.73
C VAL A 250 20.54 -20.36 14.41
N MET A 251 21.15 -19.54 13.55
CA MET A 251 20.51 -18.35 13.01
C MET A 251 19.55 -18.74 11.88
N VAL A 252 18.32 -18.27 11.97
CA VAL A 252 17.29 -18.46 10.96
C VAL A 252 16.92 -17.10 10.41
N ALA A 253 17.44 -16.76 9.24
CA ALA A 253 17.17 -15.48 8.58
C ALA A 253 15.70 -15.33 8.15
N PHE A 254 15.02 -16.45 7.85
CA PHE A 254 13.63 -16.47 7.41
C PHE A 254 12.82 -17.46 8.24
N VAL A 255 12.02 -16.94 9.17
CA VAL A 255 11.08 -17.74 9.96
C VAL A 255 9.90 -18.15 9.07
N LYS A 256 9.71 -19.46 8.85
CA LYS A 256 8.56 -19.97 8.10
C LYS A 256 7.28 -19.61 8.86
N HIS A 257 6.27 -19.08 8.16
CA HIS A 257 4.95 -18.62 8.65
C HIS A 257 4.09 -19.65 9.44
N LYS A 258 4.66 -20.81 9.80
CA LYS A 258 3.99 -21.90 10.53
C LYS A 258 4.81 -22.44 11.72
N SER A 259 5.92 -21.81 12.11
CA SER A 259 6.62 -22.24 13.33
C SER A 259 5.82 -21.80 14.56
N ASP A 260 5.66 -22.72 15.50
CA ASP A 260 5.03 -22.48 16.79
C ASP A 260 6.00 -21.63 17.63
N SER A 261 5.83 -20.31 17.58
CA SER A 261 6.78 -19.36 18.18
C SER A 261 7.03 -19.65 19.66
N ASP A 262 6.02 -20.13 20.37
CA ASP A 262 6.10 -20.38 21.81
C ASP A 262 7.03 -21.56 22.10
N LYS A 263 7.04 -22.58 21.24
CA LYS A 263 8.00 -23.69 21.35
C LYS A 263 9.43 -23.22 21.10
N ASP A 264 9.62 -22.33 20.13
CA ASP A 264 10.96 -21.80 19.82
C ASP A 264 11.48 -20.93 20.98
N TRP A 265 10.62 -20.11 21.58
CA TRP A 265 10.98 -19.33 22.78
C TRP A 265 11.32 -20.20 23.99
N ASN A 266 10.51 -21.23 24.27
CA ASN A 266 10.77 -22.13 25.40
C ASN A 266 12.10 -22.89 25.23
N ARG A 267 12.43 -23.32 24.00
CA ARG A 267 13.72 -23.98 23.74
C ARG A 267 14.92 -23.06 23.97
N LEU A 268 14.79 -21.77 23.63
CA LEU A 268 15.84 -20.78 23.91
C LEU A 268 16.01 -20.57 25.41
N GLU A 269 14.92 -20.60 26.17
CA GLU A 269 14.94 -20.55 27.63
C GLU A 269 15.63 -21.78 28.25
N ASP A 270 15.28 -22.98 27.77
CA ASP A 270 15.85 -24.25 28.25
C ASP A 270 17.37 -24.33 28.03
N GLU A 271 17.89 -23.70 26.97
CA GLU A 271 19.32 -23.60 26.66
C GLU A 271 20.00 -22.38 27.31
N GLY A 272 19.28 -21.60 28.14
CA GLY A 272 19.84 -20.48 28.91
C GLY A 272 20.18 -19.24 28.07
N ILE A 273 19.45 -18.99 26.98
CA ILE A 273 19.66 -17.82 26.11
C ILE A 273 18.79 -16.64 26.57
N ASP A 274 19.38 -15.73 27.35
CA ASP A 274 18.68 -14.56 27.90
C ASP A 274 18.41 -13.45 26.87
N TYR A 275 19.28 -13.29 25.87
CA TYR A 275 19.23 -12.22 24.86
C TYR A 275 19.30 -12.76 23.43
N PRO A 276 18.26 -13.47 22.95
CA PRO A 276 18.25 -13.97 21.60
C PRO A 276 18.21 -12.84 20.56
N TRP A 277 18.70 -13.15 19.36
CA TRP A 277 18.43 -12.33 18.20
C TRP A 277 16.98 -12.49 17.74
N VAL A 278 16.31 -11.37 17.49
CA VAL A 278 14.90 -11.31 17.10
C VAL A 278 14.71 -10.43 15.86
N THR A 279 13.81 -10.83 14.98
CA THR A 279 13.38 -10.04 13.83
C THR A 279 12.13 -9.23 14.19
N LEU A 280 12.16 -7.92 13.94
CA LEU A 280 11.01 -7.06 14.18
C LEU A 280 9.92 -7.32 13.14
N LYS A 281 8.67 -7.48 13.59
CA LYS A 281 7.51 -7.48 12.68
C LYS A 281 7.20 -6.01 12.36
N ILE A 282 7.84 -5.40 11.37
CA ILE A 282 7.51 -4.01 11.02
C ILE A 282 6.32 -4.02 10.06
N PRO A 283 5.20 -3.37 10.42
CA PRO A 283 4.02 -3.35 9.55
C PRO A 283 4.26 -2.42 8.37
N TYR A 284 3.96 -2.89 7.16
CA TYR A 284 4.20 -2.14 5.92
C TYR A 284 3.29 -0.90 5.79
N ILE A 285 2.18 -0.85 6.51
CA ILE A 285 1.32 0.34 6.57
C ILE A 285 2.07 1.57 7.12
N ILE A 286 3.08 1.41 7.97
CA ILE A 286 3.89 2.53 8.46
C ILE A 286 4.65 3.23 7.32
N PRO A 287 5.51 2.54 6.54
CA PRO A 287 6.19 3.16 5.41
C PRO A 287 5.20 3.66 4.35
N LEU A 288 4.06 2.99 4.17
CA LEU A 288 2.99 3.49 3.28
C LEU A 288 2.41 4.83 3.75
N ALA A 289 2.09 4.96 5.04
CA ALA A 289 1.59 6.21 5.63
C ALA A 289 2.63 7.33 5.57
N LEU A 290 3.90 7.03 5.84
CA LEU A 290 4.98 8.00 5.72
C LEU A 290 5.17 8.44 4.26
N SER A 291 5.12 7.49 3.33
CA SER A 291 5.19 7.76 1.89
C SER A 291 4.06 8.67 1.42
N PHE A 292 2.83 8.44 1.90
CA PHE A 292 1.68 9.27 1.55
C PHE A 292 1.92 10.75 1.89
N VAL A 293 2.51 11.03 3.05
CA VAL A 293 2.87 12.41 3.44
C VAL A 293 4.06 12.92 2.62
N ILE A 294 5.15 12.15 2.56
CA ILE A 294 6.37 12.55 1.83
C ILE A 294 6.06 12.87 0.37
N THR A 295 5.25 12.05 -0.29
CA THR A 295 4.90 12.24 -1.70
C THR A 295 4.18 13.57 -1.94
N ALA A 296 3.32 14.02 -1.01
CA ALA A 296 2.63 15.30 -1.13
C ALA A 296 3.57 16.53 -1.00
N PHE A 297 4.76 16.36 -0.43
CA PHE A 297 5.75 17.44 -0.27
C PHE A 297 6.95 17.32 -1.21
N PHE A 298 7.28 16.13 -1.68
CA PHE A 298 8.51 15.87 -2.42
C PHE A 298 8.27 15.22 -3.79
N GLY A 299 7.06 14.74 -4.08
CA GLY A 299 6.72 14.09 -5.34
C GLY A 299 7.33 12.69 -5.50
N ASP A 300 7.67 12.35 -6.74
CA ASP A 300 8.15 11.03 -7.15
C ASP A 300 9.64 10.83 -6.92
N ILE A 301 10.03 10.68 -5.66
CA ILE A 301 11.41 10.45 -5.24
C ILE A 301 11.96 9.15 -5.84
N PHE A 302 11.19 8.05 -5.78
CA PHE A 302 11.65 6.75 -6.25
C PHE A 302 11.96 6.79 -7.74
N SER A 303 11.01 7.24 -8.57
CA SER A 303 11.18 7.14 -10.00
C SER A 303 12.16 8.18 -10.54
N SER A 304 12.19 9.39 -9.97
CA SER A 304 13.14 10.42 -10.40
C SER A 304 14.59 10.08 -10.07
N ASN A 305 14.86 9.45 -8.91
CA ASN A 305 16.24 9.15 -8.49
C ASN A 305 16.72 7.76 -8.88
N ILE A 306 15.83 6.79 -9.10
CA ILE A 306 16.20 5.41 -9.38
C ILE A 306 15.82 5.02 -10.81
N VAL A 307 14.57 5.23 -11.22
CA VAL A 307 14.06 4.69 -12.49
C VAL A 307 14.51 5.52 -13.69
N GLN A 308 14.36 6.85 -13.64
CA GLN A 308 14.71 7.75 -14.73
C GLN A 308 16.22 7.69 -15.07
N PRO A 309 17.16 7.66 -14.09
CA PRO A 309 18.58 7.51 -14.39
C PRO A 309 18.92 6.14 -15.00
N LEU A 310 18.24 5.06 -14.59
CA LEU A 310 18.42 3.75 -15.20
C LEU A 310 18.08 3.75 -16.69
N ASN A 311 17.08 4.52 -17.12
CA ASN A 311 16.73 4.63 -18.54
C ASN A 311 17.91 5.14 -19.39
N SER A 312 18.69 6.08 -18.87
CA SER A 312 19.90 6.59 -19.55
C SER A 312 21.06 5.58 -19.64
N LEU A 313 21.04 4.52 -18.82
CA LEU A 313 22.02 3.43 -18.86
C LEU A 313 21.65 2.35 -19.89
N PHE A 314 20.40 2.30 -20.32
CA PHE A 314 19.89 1.32 -21.29
C PHE A 314 19.63 1.93 -22.69
N SER A 315 19.77 3.25 -22.84
CA SER A 315 19.75 3.99 -24.11
C SER A 315 21.15 4.17 -24.68
#